data_AF-A0A7J2MP99-F1
#
_entry.id   AF-A0A7J2MP99-F1
#
_cell.length_a   1.000
_cell.length_b   1.000
_cell.length_c   1.000
_cell.angle_alpha   90.00
_cell.angle_beta   90.00
_cell.angle_gamma   90.00
#
_symmetry.space_group_name_H-M   'P 1'
#
loop_
_entity.id
_entity.type
_entity.pdbx_description
1 polymer ?
#
loop_
_entity_poly.entity_id
_entity_poly.type
_entity_poly.pdbx_seq_one_letter_code
_entity_poly.pdbx_strand_id
1 'polypeptide(L)'
;NIEKIIEIAHQSEAEAIHPGYGFLAENPDFAEICKKEGIVFIGPPTKAIIDMGSKIVARNTMKKADVPIIPGSEGEIKDVEKAKDVAKECGYPVLIKASAGGGGIGIKIVNSEEDFEEALASTQRLAKSAFGNDAVFIEKYLEEPRHIEFQVLADSHGNVIHVRERECSVQRRHQKLIEETPSVVVNDELREKMGEIAVRATRAAKYENAGTVEFMYSKGDFYFLEMNTRLQVEHPITEVITGVDLLKEQLNIASGGELSYTQEDIKGDGHAIECRINAEDPLNNFTPAPGKIVRYAEPGGPGVRVDSGVYQGFTIPSAYDPMISELIIWGRNRNEAIVRMKRALWEYQISGIRTNIPFHEVVMNHEKFIKGDYTTHFIPQYNILEEVKKYAEEIRKTGSKAKIVAATTAIGAFMYSMQK
;
A
#
# COMPACT_ATOMS: atom_id res chain seq x y z
N ASN A 1 13.50 -3.71 -20.85
CA ASN A 1 14.16 -3.33 -22.12
C ASN A 1 14.66 -1.90 -21.97
N ILE A 2 15.73 -1.70 -21.17
CA ILE A 2 16.22 -0.36 -20.82
C ILE A 2 16.76 0.35 -22.06
N GLU A 3 17.61 -0.34 -22.83
CA GLU A 3 18.21 0.19 -24.06
C GLU A 3 17.16 0.76 -25.02
N LYS A 4 16.05 0.03 -25.25
CA LYS A 4 15.00 0.50 -26.15
C LYS A 4 14.25 1.73 -25.64
N ILE A 5 14.04 1.84 -24.32
CA ILE A 5 13.39 3.02 -23.72
C ILE A 5 14.27 4.25 -23.92
N ILE A 6 15.57 4.12 -23.67
CA ILE A 6 16.55 5.20 -23.87
C ILE A 6 16.67 5.58 -25.35
N GLU A 7 16.70 4.59 -26.25
CA GLU A 7 16.70 4.84 -27.71
C GLU A 7 15.49 5.71 -28.13
N ILE A 8 14.29 5.39 -27.62
CA ILE A 8 13.07 6.15 -27.91
C ILE A 8 13.13 7.55 -27.29
N ALA A 9 13.66 7.69 -26.07
CA ALA A 9 13.82 8.99 -25.44
C ALA A 9 14.71 9.93 -26.29
N HIS A 10 15.84 9.43 -26.79
CA HIS A 10 16.69 10.18 -27.72
C HIS A 10 15.99 10.50 -29.05
N GLN A 11 15.28 9.53 -29.64
CA GLN A 11 14.55 9.74 -30.91
C GLN A 11 13.43 10.76 -30.79
N SER A 12 12.83 10.88 -29.62
CA SER A 12 11.74 11.82 -29.34
C SER A 12 12.21 13.14 -28.74
N GLU A 13 13.53 13.31 -28.54
CA GLU A 13 14.13 14.47 -27.88
C GLU A 13 13.57 14.70 -26.46
N ALA A 14 13.18 13.62 -25.78
CA ALA A 14 12.66 13.68 -24.42
C ALA A 14 13.77 14.02 -23.42
N GLU A 15 13.57 15.09 -22.67
CA GLU A 15 14.53 15.57 -21.65
C GLU A 15 14.45 14.78 -20.34
N ALA A 16 13.32 14.10 -20.10
CA ALA A 16 13.03 13.42 -18.85
C ALA A 16 12.19 12.15 -19.06
N ILE A 17 12.33 11.19 -18.14
CA ILE A 17 11.50 9.98 -18.07
C ILE A 17 10.87 9.88 -16.68
N HIS A 18 9.54 9.84 -16.64
CA HIS A 18 8.80 9.46 -15.44
C HIS A 18 8.58 7.95 -15.46
N PRO A 19 9.12 7.18 -14.50
CA PRO A 19 9.03 5.72 -14.55
C PRO A 19 7.69 5.19 -14.00
N GLY A 20 6.86 6.06 -13.42
CA GLY A 20 5.61 5.68 -12.78
C GLY A 20 5.87 4.86 -11.52
N TYR A 21 5.18 3.74 -11.40
CA TYR A 21 5.40 2.74 -10.36
C TYR A 21 5.54 1.34 -10.97
N GLY A 22 6.19 0.43 -10.25
CA GLY A 22 6.54 -0.90 -10.78
C GLY A 22 7.58 -0.82 -11.90
N PHE A 23 7.69 -1.88 -12.71
CA PHE A 23 8.63 -1.99 -13.83
C PHE A 23 10.07 -1.57 -13.49
N LEU A 24 10.47 -0.36 -13.92
CA LEU A 24 11.82 0.19 -13.76
C LEU A 24 11.89 1.36 -12.76
N ALA A 25 10.79 1.70 -12.08
CA ALA A 25 10.73 2.84 -11.15
C ALA A 25 11.68 2.74 -9.97
N GLU A 26 12.03 1.52 -9.56
CA GLU A 26 13.00 1.27 -8.48
C GLU A 26 14.22 0.49 -9.02
N ASN A 27 14.48 0.58 -10.33
CA ASN A 27 15.63 -0.07 -10.96
C ASN A 27 16.83 0.91 -10.99
N PRO A 28 17.90 0.66 -10.22
CA PRO A 28 19.01 1.58 -10.13
C PRO A 28 19.81 1.68 -11.44
N ASP A 29 19.91 0.59 -12.22
CA ASP A 29 20.60 0.61 -13.50
C ASP A 29 19.88 1.54 -14.50
N PHE A 30 18.54 1.56 -14.47
CA PHE A 30 17.75 2.43 -15.31
C PHE A 30 17.95 3.91 -14.97
N ALA A 31 17.89 4.25 -13.67
CA ALA A 31 18.16 5.62 -13.21
C ALA A 31 19.58 6.07 -13.56
N GLU A 32 20.56 5.19 -13.38
CA GLU A 32 21.97 5.46 -13.71
C GLU A 32 22.19 5.65 -15.22
N ILE A 33 21.53 4.85 -16.05
CA ILE A 33 21.60 4.98 -17.51
C ILE A 33 20.95 6.28 -17.96
N CYS A 34 19.76 6.64 -17.45
CA CYS A 34 19.14 7.94 -17.76
C CYS A 34 20.12 9.09 -17.50
N LYS A 35 20.76 9.09 -16.32
CA LYS A 35 21.76 10.10 -15.93
C LYS A 35 22.96 10.14 -16.89
N LYS A 36 23.52 8.99 -17.28
CA LYS A 36 24.66 8.91 -18.21
C LYS A 36 24.33 9.43 -19.60
N GLU A 37 23.08 9.26 -20.02
CA GLU A 37 22.55 9.65 -21.31
C GLU A 37 22.02 11.10 -21.32
N GLY A 38 22.14 11.83 -20.21
CA GLY A 38 21.68 13.21 -20.10
C GLY A 38 20.15 13.36 -20.02
N ILE A 39 19.44 12.29 -19.67
CA ILE A 39 17.98 12.26 -19.50
C ILE A 39 17.66 12.34 -18.00
N VAL A 40 16.80 13.28 -17.61
CA VAL A 40 16.36 13.41 -16.21
C VAL A 40 15.49 12.21 -15.81
N PHE A 41 15.94 11.46 -14.82
CA PHE A 41 15.09 10.46 -14.17
C PHE A 41 14.20 11.16 -13.15
N ILE A 42 12.87 11.18 -13.39
CA ILE A 42 11.92 11.83 -12.48
C ILE A 42 11.66 10.88 -11.30
N GLY A 43 12.51 10.98 -10.28
CA GLY A 43 12.53 10.12 -9.11
C GLY A 43 13.78 10.42 -8.26
N PRO A 44 14.06 9.59 -7.24
CA PRO A 44 15.19 9.82 -6.34
C PRO A 44 16.54 9.50 -7.01
N PRO A 45 17.66 9.94 -6.41
CA PRO A 45 18.99 9.60 -6.90
C PRO A 45 19.25 8.09 -6.88
N THR A 46 20.02 7.57 -7.84
CA THR A 46 20.41 6.14 -7.96
C THR A 46 20.85 5.54 -6.61
N LYS A 47 21.64 6.29 -5.83
CA LYS A 47 22.13 5.84 -4.52
C LYS A 47 21.00 5.60 -3.53
N ALA A 48 19.98 6.45 -3.49
CA ALA A 48 18.84 6.28 -2.61
C ALA A 48 18.02 5.04 -3.00
N ILE A 49 17.83 4.79 -4.30
CA ILE A 49 17.18 3.57 -4.83
C ILE A 49 17.93 2.31 -4.35
N ILE A 50 19.26 2.29 -4.47
CA ILE A 50 20.09 1.16 -4.03
C ILE A 50 20.04 0.98 -2.52
N ASP A 51 20.27 2.06 -1.77
CA ASP A 51 20.40 1.99 -0.32
C ASP A 51 19.06 1.60 0.34
N MET A 52 17.94 2.12 -0.16
CA MET A 52 16.60 1.82 0.37
C MET A 52 16.01 0.51 -0.15
N GLY A 53 16.38 0.07 -1.36
CA GLY A 53 16.00 -1.24 -1.88
C GLY A 53 16.68 -2.42 -1.15
N SER A 54 17.78 -2.16 -0.43
CA SER A 54 18.45 -3.15 0.40
C SER A 54 17.93 -3.13 1.83
N LYS A 55 17.21 -4.17 2.26
CA LYS A 55 16.67 -4.30 3.63
C LYS A 55 17.71 -4.05 4.72
N ILE A 56 18.94 -4.55 4.52
CA ILE A 56 20.04 -4.40 5.50
C ILE A 56 20.54 -2.96 5.54
N VAL A 57 20.78 -2.36 4.37
CA VAL A 57 21.29 -0.98 4.30
C VAL A 57 20.23 -0.01 4.78
N ALA A 58 18.98 -0.15 4.33
CA ALA A 58 17.84 0.63 4.80
C ALA A 58 17.71 0.57 6.33
N ARG A 59 17.64 -0.63 6.91
CA ARG A 59 17.52 -0.82 8.37
C ARG A 59 18.69 -0.19 9.12
N ASN A 60 19.92 -0.33 8.65
CA ASN A 60 21.10 0.28 9.27
C ASN A 60 21.09 1.81 9.16
N THR A 61 20.64 2.37 8.03
CA THR A 61 20.46 3.81 7.83
C THR A 61 19.41 4.35 8.80
N MET A 62 18.27 3.68 8.92
CA MET A 62 17.19 4.05 9.85
C MET A 62 17.63 3.95 11.31
N LYS A 63 18.35 2.88 11.70
CA LYS A 63 18.93 2.73 13.03
C LYS A 63 19.86 3.88 13.39
N LYS A 64 20.75 4.29 12.47
CA LYS A 64 21.69 5.41 12.67
C LYS A 64 21.01 6.77 12.75
N ALA A 65 19.81 6.88 12.20
CA ALA A 65 19.00 8.09 12.20
C ALA A 65 17.98 8.12 13.35
N ASP A 66 18.07 7.21 14.33
CA ASP A 66 17.11 7.08 15.42
C ASP A 66 15.65 6.97 14.92
N VAL A 67 15.45 6.30 13.78
CA VAL A 67 14.14 5.90 13.28
C VAL A 67 13.83 4.52 13.90
N PRO A 68 12.67 4.35 14.58
CA PRO A 68 12.31 3.08 15.18
C PRO A 68 12.28 1.96 14.12
N ILE A 69 12.98 0.86 14.36
CA ILE A 69 12.97 -0.34 13.52
C ILE A 69 12.43 -1.51 14.32
N ILE A 70 11.87 -2.52 13.65
CA ILE A 70 11.34 -3.71 14.34
C ILE A 70 12.47 -4.35 15.15
N PRO A 71 12.38 -4.47 16.49
CA PRO A 71 13.41 -5.10 17.30
C PRO A 71 13.68 -6.53 16.82
N GLY A 72 14.94 -6.97 16.83
CA GLY A 72 15.31 -8.27 16.28
C GLY A 72 16.80 -8.47 16.22
N SER A 73 17.23 -9.63 15.71
CA SER A 73 18.65 -9.95 15.58
C SER A 73 19.32 -9.10 14.49
N GLU A 74 20.61 -8.79 14.65
CA GLU A 74 21.40 -8.01 13.66
C GLU A 74 21.77 -8.82 12.40
N GLY A 75 21.12 -9.97 12.19
CA GLY A 75 21.37 -10.90 11.10
C GLY A 75 20.96 -12.32 11.47
N GLU A 76 21.57 -13.28 10.78
CA GLU A 76 21.37 -14.70 11.02
C GLU A 76 21.80 -15.12 12.44
N ILE A 77 20.99 -15.96 13.05
CA ILE A 77 21.27 -16.60 14.34
C ILE A 77 22.33 -17.70 14.14
N LYS A 78 23.49 -17.53 14.79
CA LYS A 78 24.57 -18.54 14.81
C LYS A 78 24.75 -19.21 16.16
N ASP A 79 24.22 -18.60 17.21
CA ASP A 79 24.39 -19.00 18.60
C ASP A 79 23.03 -18.93 19.30
N VAL A 80 22.58 -20.06 19.83
CA VAL A 80 21.25 -20.23 20.42
C VAL A 80 21.11 -19.40 21.70
N GLU A 81 22.16 -19.30 22.51
CA GLU A 81 22.08 -18.56 23.77
C GLU A 81 21.99 -17.05 23.51
N LYS A 82 22.80 -16.54 22.58
CA LYS A 82 22.66 -15.13 22.12
C LYS A 82 21.29 -14.85 21.48
N ALA A 83 20.71 -15.85 20.82
CA ALA A 83 19.39 -15.74 20.23
C ALA A 83 18.30 -15.60 21.29
N LYS A 84 18.40 -16.34 22.41
CA LYS A 84 17.50 -16.19 23.56
C LYS A 84 17.63 -14.82 24.19
N ASP A 85 18.85 -14.29 24.34
CA ASP A 85 19.08 -12.93 24.87
C ASP A 85 18.38 -11.89 23.99
N VAL A 86 18.56 -11.96 22.66
CA VAL A 86 17.88 -11.08 21.71
C VAL A 86 16.36 -11.21 21.80
N ALA A 87 15.82 -12.43 21.91
CA ALA A 87 14.39 -12.66 22.05
C ALA A 87 13.83 -12.05 23.34
N LYS A 88 14.60 -12.13 24.43
CA LYS A 88 14.26 -11.53 25.73
C LYS A 88 14.31 -10.01 25.68
N GLU A 89 15.30 -9.42 25.01
CA GLU A 89 15.39 -7.97 24.78
C GLU A 89 14.25 -7.44 23.92
N CYS A 90 13.86 -8.17 22.88
CA CYS A 90 12.66 -7.85 22.09
C CYS A 90 11.38 -7.96 22.93
N GLY A 91 11.39 -8.85 23.93
CA GLY A 91 10.23 -9.28 24.69
C GLY A 91 9.34 -10.22 23.87
N TYR A 92 8.90 -11.31 24.48
CA TYR A 92 7.97 -12.24 23.85
C TYR A 92 6.56 -11.61 23.65
N PRO A 93 5.77 -12.08 22.68
CA PRO A 93 6.14 -13.06 21.65
C PRO A 93 7.13 -12.51 20.60
N VAL A 94 7.92 -13.41 20.02
CA VAL A 94 8.85 -13.12 18.92
C VAL A 94 8.58 -14.02 17.71
N LEU A 95 9.04 -13.60 16.54
CA LEU A 95 9.03 -14.36 15.30
C LEU A 95 10.43 -14.89 15.00
N ILE A 96 10.52 -16.17 14.69
CA ILE A 96 11.69 -16.75 14.02
C ILE A 96 11.34 -16.87 12.53
N LYS A 97 12.12 -16.22 11.67
CA LYS A 97 11.91 -16.17 10.22
C LYS A 97 13.11 -16.72 9.46
N ALA A 98 12.86 -17.48 8.40
CA ALA A 98 13.87 -17.91 7.45
C ALA A 98 14.39 -16.73 6.60
N SER A 99 15.70 -16.58 6.48
CA SER A 99 16.34 -15.51 5.71
C SER A 99 16.03 -15.57 4.21
N ALA A 100 15.83 -16.76 3.67
CA ALA A 100 15.51 -17.02 2.26
C ALA A 100 14.00 -17.25 2.00
N GLY A 101 13.15 -17.06 3.01
CA GLY A 101 11.74 -17.46 2.97
C GLY A 101 10.79 -16.41 2.37
N GLY A 102 9.72 -16.88 1.74
CA GLY A 102 8.60 -16.09 1.23
C GLY A 102 7.27 -16.85 1.35
N GLY A 103 6.14 -16.14 1.41
CA GLY A 103 4.80 -16.75 1.42
C GLY A 103 4.40 -17.45 2.73
N GLY A 104 5.01 -17.09 3.86
CA GLY A 104 4.67 -17.64 5.19
C GLY A 104 5.37 -18.96 5.56
N ILE A 105 6.13 -19.56 4.63
CA ILE A 105 6.93 -20.76 4.88
C ILE A 105 8.20 -20.36 5.65
N GLY A 106 8.48 -21.06 6.76
CA GLY A 106 9.67 -20.76 7.58
C GLY A 106 9.45 -19.59 8.56
N ILE A 107 8.21 -19.38 9.02
CA ILE A 107 7.87 -18.39 10.06
C ILE A 107 7.24 -19.12 11.24
N LYS A 108 7.77 -18.91 12.46
CA LYS A 108 7.20 -19.48 13.69
C LYS A 108 7.10 -18.40 14.77
N ILE A 109 5.93 -18.31 15.41
CA ILE A 109 5.71 -17.46 16.58
C ILE A 109 6.18 -18.23 17.82
N VAL A 110 6.95 -17.57 18.67
CA VAL A 110 7.45 -18.10 19.93
C VAL A 110 6.90 -17.23 21.04
N ASN A 111 6.16 -17.83 21.98
CA ASN A 111 5.45 -17.09 23.03
C ASN A 111 6.24 -16.98 24.34
N SER A 112 7.22 -17.83 24.55
CA SER A 112 8.06 -17.82 25.75
C SER A 112 9.44 -18.44 25.48
N GLU A 113 10.34 -18.31 26.46
CA GLU A 113 11.71 -18.79 26.35
C GLU A 113 11.79 -20.32 26.27
N GLU A 114 10.87 -21.03 26.92
CA GLU A 114 10.81 -22.50 26.93
C GLU A 114 10.55 -23.08 25.54
N ASP A 115 9.78 -22.38 24.71
CA ASP A 115 9.43 -22.82 23.35
C ASP A 115 10.54 -22.50 22.32
N PHE A 116 11.54 -21.71 22.71
CA PHE A 116 12.45 -21.05 21.76
C PHE A 116 13.36 -22.02 21.02
N GLU A 117 14.04 -22.94 21.72
CA GLU A 117 14.99 -23.86 21.09
C GLU A 117 14.32 -24.80 20.09
N GLU A 118 13.15 -25.35 20.47
CA GLU A 118 12.39 -26.23 19.59
C GLU A 118 11.89 -25.45 18.36
N ALA A 119 11.40 -24.23 18.57
CA ALA A 119 10.95 -23.37 17.49
C ALA A 119 12.09 -23.01 16.52
N LEU A 120 13.27 -22.70 17.05
CA LEU A 120 14.46 -22.39 16.25
C LEU A 120 14.87 -23.59 15.40
N ALA A 121 15.08 -24.75 16.03
CA ALA A 121 15.51 -25.96 15.34
C ALA A 121 14.47 -26.42 14.29
N SER A 122 13.18 -26.32 14.62
CA SER A 122 12.07 -26.57 13.70
C SER A 122 12.14 -25.66 12.47
N THR A 123 12.34 -24.36 12.68
CA THR A 123 12.34 -23.36 11.61
C THR A 123 13.56 -23.50 10.71
N GLN A 124 14.74 -23.77 11.27
CA GLN A 124 15.96 -24.06 10.49
C GLN A 124 15.80 -25.30 9.61
N ARG A 125 15.21 -26.39 10.13
CA ARG A 125 14.93 -27.60 9.33
C ARG A 125 13.98 -27.30 8.16
N LEU A 126 12.93 -26.53 8.42
CA LEU A 126 11.97 -26.12 7.39
C LEU A 126 12.60 -25.19 6.34
N ALA A 127 13.43 -24.23 6.78
CA ALA A 127 14.14 -23.33 5.89
C ALA A 127 15.10 -24.10 4.97
N LYS A 128 15.85 -25.06 5.53
CA LYS A 128 16.75 -25.93 4.78
C LYS A 128 16.02 -26.80 3.77
N SER A 129 14.90 -27.41 4.15
CA SER A 129 14.15 -28.30 3.25
C SER A 129 13.43 -27.54 2.14
N ALA A 130 12.90 -26.35 2.43
CA ALA A 130 12.16 -25.54 1.47
C ALA A 130 13.06 -24.70 0.56
N PHE A 131 14.16 -24.17 1.09
CA PHE A 131 14.98 -23.14 0.41
C PHE A 131 16.47 -23.50 0.29
N GLY A 132 16.90 -24.67 0.78
CA GLY A 132 18.32 -25.07 0.77
C GLY A 132 19.22 -24.23 1.69
N ASN A 133 18.64 -23.39 2.55
CA ASN A 133 19.33 -22.46 3.43
C ASN A 133 18.69 -22.50 4.82
N ASP A 134 19.46 -22.86 5.86
CA ASP A 134 19.00 -22.92 7.25
C ASP A 134 19.12 -21.59 8.01
N ALA A 135 19.57 -20.51 7.36
CA ALA A 135 19.68 -19.20 7.97
C ALA A 135 18.31 -18.67 8.44
N VAL A 136 18.24 -18.27 9.71
CA VAL A 136 17.05 -17.72 10.36
C VAL A 136 17.42 -16.51 11.21
N PHE A 137 16.46 -15.61 11.44
CA PHE A 137 16.62 -14.40 12.25
C PHE A 137 15.39 -14.18 13.16
N ILE A 138 15.56 -13.35 14.20
CA ILE A 138 14.49 -13.01 15.17
C ILE A 138 13.96 -11.62 14.83
N GLU A 139 12.64 -11.46 14.92
CA GLU A 139 11.98 -10.16 15.00
C GLU A 139 10.93 -10.16 16.11
N LYS A 140 10.62 -8.98 16.65
CA LYS A 140 9.46 -8.79 17.50
C LYS A 140 8.19 -9.25 16.75
N TYR A 141 7.35 -10.05 17.40
CA TYR A 141 6.01 -10.29 16.88
C TYR A 141 5.15 -9.06 17.14
N LEU A 142 4.61 -8.50 16.07
CA LEU A 142 3.69 -7.36 16.14
C LEU A 142 2.27 -7.88 16.26
N GLU A 143 1.62 -7.54 17.36
CA GLU A 143 0.22 -7.89 17.61
C GLU A 143 -0.69 -6.88 16.93
N GLU A 144 -1.80 -7.37 16.37
CA GLU A 144 -2.78 -6.54 15.66
C GLU A 144 -2.15 -5.52 14.68
N PRO A 145 -1.20 -5.96 13.82
CA PRO A 145 -0.39 -5.06 13.05
C PRO A 145 -1.23 -4.27 12.04
N ARG A 146 -0.98 -2.97 11.96
CA ARG A 146 -1.51 -2.08 10.92
C ARG A 146 -0.39 -1.58 10.05
N HIS A 147 -0.66 -1.45 8.77
CA HIS A 147 0.29 -0.91 7.81
C HIS A 147 -0.03 0.57 7.64
N ILE A 148 0.84 1.43 8.18
CA ILE A 148 0.69 2.89 8.15
C ILE A 148 1.88 3.44 7.38
N GLU A 149 1.65 4.33 6.45
CA GLU A 149 2.72 4.88 5.63
C GLU A 149 2.59 6.39 5.48
N PHE A 150 3.70 7.09 5.32
CA PHE A 150 3.73 8.54 5.16
C PHE A 150 4.25 8.90 3.78
N GLN A 151 3.44 9.70 3.06
CA GLN A 151 3.90 10.36 1.85
C GLN A 151 4.98 11.37 2.20
N VAL A 152 6.07 11.40 1.44
CA VAL A 152 7.12 12.40 1.59
C VAL A 152 7.44 13.07 0.25
N LEU A 153 7.85 14.33 0.31
CA LEU A 153 8.40 15.09 -0.80
C LEU A 153 9.73 15.71 -0.35
N ALA A 154 10.74 15.64 -1.20
CA ALA A 154 12.04 16.25 -0.95
C ALA A 154 12.58 16.90 -2.23
N ASP A 155 13.09 18.12 -2.14
CA ASP A 155 13.72 18.81 -3.28
C ASP A 155 15.26 18.77 -3.22
N SER A 156 15.90 19.22 -4.30
CA SER A 156 17.36 19.33 -4.39
C SER A 156 17.94 20.47 -3.53
N HIS A 157 17.10 21.28 -2.88
CA HIS A 157 17.48 22.43 -2.06
C HIS A 157 17.53 22.10 -0.57
N GLY A 158 17.18 20.86 -0.20
CA GLY A 158 17.24 20.34 1.16
C GLY A 158 15.91 20.45 1.92
N ASN A 159 14.84 20.92 1.26
CA ASN A 159 13.51 20.92 1.85
C ASN A 159 12.95 19.49 1.82
N VAL A 160 12.35 19.08 2.94
CA VAL A 160 11.72 17.76 3.09
C VAL A 160 10.47 17.92 3.94
N ILE A 161 9.34 17.48 3.42
CA ILE A 161 8.03 17.51 4.10
C ILE A 161 7.35 16.14 4.02
N HIS A 162 6.41 15.89 4.93
CA HIS A 162 5.44 14.80 4.78
C HIS A 162 4.07 15.33 4.33
N VAL A 163 3.37 14.57 3.50
CA VAL A 163 2.03 14.90 2.98
C VAL A 163 0.99 14.00 3.63
N ARG A 164 1.07 13.91 4.97
CA ARG A 164 0.24 13.04 5.85
C ARG A 164 0.41 11.53 5.61
N GLU A 165 -0.35 10.74 6.37
CA GLU A 165 -0.31 9.28 6.39
C GLU A 165 -1.43 8.63 5.59
N ARG A 166 -1.25 7.37 5.22
CA ARG A 166 -2.27 6.45 4.72
C ARG A 166 -2.29 5.18 5.56
N GLU A 167 -3.47 4.59 5.72
CA GLU A 167 -3.66 3.26 6.28
C GLU A 167 -3.93 2.26 5.15
N CYS A 168 -3.02 1.30 5.02
CA CYS A 168 -3.01 0.31 3.96
C CYS A 168 -3.19 -1.11 4.51
N SER A 169 -3.87 -1.25 5.66
CA SER A 169 -3.96 -2.51 6.40
C SER A 169 -4.87 -3.56 5.74
N VAL A 170 -5.80 -3.20 4.85
CA VAL A 170 -6.66 -4.18 4.19
C VAL A 170 -5.91 -4.81 3.03
N GLN A 171 -5.28 -5.96 3.31
CA GLN A 171 -4.36 -6.63 2.40
C GLN A 171 -4.72 -8.09 2.19
N ARG A 172 -4.34 -8.62 1.03
CA ARG A 172 -4.35 -10.05 0.72
C ARG A 172 -2.94 -10.48 0.32
N ARG A 173 -2.34 -11.41 1.07
CA ARG A 173 -0.97 -11.90 0.78
C ARG A 173 0.03 -10.75 0.60
N HIS A 174 -0.06 -9.74 1.46
CA HIS A 174 0.75 -8.50 1.42
C HIS A 174 0.46 -7.56 0.24
N GLN A 175 -0.52 -7.86 -0.61
CA GLN A 175 -1.01 -6.92 -1.63
C GLN A 175 -2.12 -6.06 -1.04
N LYS A 176 -1.95 -4.74 -1.09
CA LYS A 176 -2.94 -3.76 -0.66
C LYS A 176 -4.17 -3.79 -1.61
N LEU A 177 -5.37 -3.70 -1.03
CA LEU A 177 -6.64 -3.76 -1.77
C LEU A 177 -7.54 -2.56 -1.50
N ILE A 178 -7.49 -2.05 -0.27
CA ILE A 178 -8.21 -0.86 0.19
C ILE A 178 -7.27 -0.06 1.07
N GLU A 179 -7.19 1.23 0.76
CA GLU A 179 -6.34 2.21 1.41
C GLU A 179 -7.20 3.39 1.85
N GLU A 180 -6.87 4.02 2.97
CA GLU A 180 -7.61 5.19 3.44
C GLU A 180 -6.73 6.22 4.12
N THR A 181 -7.17 7.48 4.12
CA THR A 181 -6.52 8.56 4.84
C THR A 181 -7.56 9.57 5.35
N PRO A 182 -7.41 10.10 6.58
CA PRO A 182 -6.41 9.71 7.58
C PRO A 182 -6.63 8.29 8.13
N SER A 183 -5.61 7.74 8.78
CA SER A 183 -5.76 6.47 9.51
C SER A 183 -6.65 6.65 10.75
N VAL A 184 -7.46 5.65 11.08
CA VAL A 184 -8.32 5.69 12.28
C VAL A 184 -7.51 5.62 13.58
N VAL A 185 -6.35 4.96 13.56
CA VAL A 185 -5.50 4.80 14.76
C VAL A 185 -4.50 5.92 14.95
N VAL A 186 -4.29 6.76 13.94
CA VAL A 186 -3.33 7.87 13.99
C VAL A 186 -4.08 9.14 14.36
N ASN A 187 -4.04 9.50 15.65
CA ASN A 187 -4.52 10.81 16.11
C ASN A 187 -3.52 11.93 15.74
N ASP A 188 -3.85 13.19 16.03
CA ASP A 188 -3.02 14.34 15.63
C ASP A 188 -1.62 14.33 16.25
N GLU A 189 -1.50 13.96 17.52
CA GLU A 189 -0.20 13.86 18.21
C GLU A 189 0.67 12.76 17.61
N LEU A 190 0.09 11.58 17.36
CA LEU A 190 0.81 10.47 16.74
C LEU A 190 1.16 10.79 15.28
N ARG A 191 0.30 11.53 14.57
CA ARG A 191 0.55 11.96 13.19
C ARG A 191 1.77 12.87 13.11
N GLU A 192 1.85 13.85 14.00
CA GLU A 192 3.01 14.76 14.08
C GLU A 192 4.28 13.96 14.35
N LYS A 193 4.25 13.11 15.39
CA LYS A 193 5.38 12.27 15.78
C LYS A 193 5.84 11.35 14.64
N MET A 194 4.91 10.62 13.99
CA MET A 194 5.25 9.72 12.89
C MET A 194 5.70 10.49 11.64
N GLY A 195 5.11 11.65 11.37
CA GLY A 195 5.47 12.54 10.26
C GLY A 195 6.89 13.06 10.39
N GLU A 196 7.28 13.54 11.58
CA GLU A 196 8.66 13.95 11.87
C GLU A 196 9.65 12.79 11.68
N ILE A 197 9.27 11.58 12.10
CA ILE A 197 10.11 10.38 11.90
C ILE A 197 10.21 10.02 10.41
N ALA A 198 9.13 10.14 9.65
CA ALA A 198 9.16 9.93 8.20
C ALA A 198 10.09 10.93 7.51
N VAL A 199 9.97 12.23 7.84
CA VAL A 199 10.88 13.28 7.33
C VAL A 199 12.33 12.99 7.72
N ARG A 200 12.59 12.53 8.95
CA ARG A 200 13.93 12.13 9.39
C ARG A 200 14.48 10.95 8.60
N ALA A 201 13.66 9.93 8.35
CA ALA A 201 14.01 8.77 7.52
C ALA A 201 14.39 9.21 6.10
N THR A 202 13.60 10.09 5.49
CA THR A 202 13.83 10.66 4.15
C THR A 202 15.14 11.44 4.08
N ARG A 203 15.43 12.28 5.08
CA ARG A 203 16.73 13.00 5.18
C ARG A 203 17.91 12.04 5.33
N ALA A 204 17.77 11.02 6.17
CA ALA A 204 18.82 10.01 6.37
C ALA A 204 19.13 9.23 5.09
N ALA A 205 18.13 8.98 4.26
CA ALA A 205 18.27 8.36 2.95
C ALA A 205 18.87 9.27 1.88
N LYS A 206 19.07 10.58 2.17
CA LYS A 206 19.46 11.60 1.19
C LYS A 206 18.55 11.58 -0.04
N TYR A 207 17.26 11.48 0.24
CA TYR A 207 16.22 11.27 -0.75
C TYR A 207 15.84 12.57 -1.46
N GLU A 208 15.32 12.45 -2.67
CA GLU A 208 14.77 13.54 -3.50
C GLU A 208 13.52 13.00 -4.20
N ASN A 209 12.63 13.89 -4.64
CA ASN A 209 11.36 13.60 -5.31
C ASN A 209 10.31 12.98 -4.36
N ALA A 210 9.25 12.38 -4.91
CA ALA A 210 8.21 11.74 -4.12
C ALA A 210 8.59 10.31 -3.73
N GLY A 211 8.36 9.97 -2.46
CA GLY A 211 8.54 8.63 -1.94
C GLY A 211 7.57 8.35 -0.81
N THR A 212 7.56 7.12 -0.29
CA THR A 212 6.74 6.77 0.86
C THR A 212 7.53 5.99 1.89
N VAL A 213 7.44 6.40 3.16
CA VAL A 213 8.03 5.70 4.30
C VAL A 213 6.96 4.84 4.95
N GLU A 214 7.12 3.52 4.90
CA GLU A 214 6.16 2.56 5.43
C GLU A 214 6.53 2.15 6.87
N PHE A 215 5.52 2.02 7.71
CA PHE A 215 5.62 1.60 9.10
C PHE A 215 4.64 0.46 9.41
N MET A 216 5.08 -0.45 10.27
CA MET A 216 4.18 -1.35 10.97
C MET A 216 3.82 -0.73 12.31
N TYR A 217 2.53 -0.43 12.51
CA TYR A 217 1.97 0.03 13.77
C TYR A 217 1.38 -1.16 14.55
N SER A 218 1.61 -1.19 15.86
CA SER A 218 1.11 -2.24 16.76
C SER A 218 0.91 -1.64 18.15
N LYS A 219 -0.35 -1.55 18.61
CA LYS A 219 -0.73 -1.14 19.98
C LYS A 219 -0.07 0.16 20.49
N GLY A 220 0.14 1.15 19.63
CA GLY A 220 0.72 2.45 19.99
C GLY A 220 2.19 2.62 19.59
N ASP A 221 2.89 1.52 19.36
CA ASP A 221 4.24 1.52 18.81
C ASP A 221 4.21 1.47 17.28
N PHE A 222 5.24 2.02 16.65
CA PHE A 222 5.42 1.96 15.21
C PHE A 222 6.89 1.72 14.85
N TYR A 223 7.11 1.01 13.77
CA TYR A 223 8.44 0.58 13.34
C TYR A 223 8.56 0.70 11.83
N PHE A 224 9.64 1.31 11.37
CA PHE A 224 10.00 1.37 9.96
C PHE A 224 10.02 -0.03 9.35
N LEU A 225 9.32 -0.17 8.23
CA LEU A 225 9.25 -1.38 7.44
C LEU A 225 10.15 -1.26 6.21
N GLU A 226 9.86 -0.28 5.36
CA GLU A 226 10.57 -0.01 4.12
C GLU A 226 10.33 1.42 3.64
N MET A 227 11.05 1.83 2.61
CA MET A 227 10.80 3.07 1.89
C MET A 227 10.61 2.76 0.41
N ASN A 228 9.41 3.05 -0.11
CA ASN A 228 9.12 2.93 -1.53
C ASN A 228 9.70 4.16 -2.23
N THR A 229 10.66 3.91 -3.13
CA THR A 229 11.49 4.95 -3.74
C THR A 229 10.86 5.55 -5.00
N ARG A 230 9.54 5.71 -4.97
CA ARG A 230 8.69 6.13 -6.10
C ARG A 230 7.31 6.58 -5.60
N LEU A 231 6.49 7.10 -6.51
CA LEU A 231 5.06 7.25 -6.29
C LEU A 231 4.40 5.87 -6.06
N GLN A 232 3.31 5.86 -5.30
CA GLN A 232 2.51 4.67 -5.03
C GLN A 232 1.15 4.75 -5.73
N VAL A 233 0.48 3.59 -5.82
CA VAL A 233 -0.85 3.51 -6.45
C VAL A 233 -1.82 4.38 -5.67
N GLU A 234 -1.84 4.22 -4.35
CA GLU A 234 -2.69 4.90 -3.38
C GLU A 234 -2.35 6.39 -3.12
N HIS A 235 -1.56 7.04 -3.98
CA HIS A 235 -1.29 8.48 -3.86
C HIS A 235 -2.55 9.37 -4.02
N PRO A 236 -3.58 9.04 -4.83
CA PRO A 236 -4.73 9.91 -5.04
C PRO A 236 -5.51 10.22 -3.77
N ILE A 237 -5.59 9.27 -2.82
CA ILE A 237 -6.29 9.52 -1.55
C ILE A 237 -5.60 10.60 -0.72
N THR A 238 -4.27 10.71 -0.79
CA THR A 238 -3.51 11.82 -0.20
C THR A 238 -3.80 13.13 -0.93
N GLU A 239 -3.81 13.13 -2.27
CA GLU A 239 -4.07 14.33 -3.06
C GLU A 239 -5.47 14.91 -2.80
N VAL A 240 -6.51 14.06 -2.74
CA VAL A 240 -7.89 14.56 -2.59
C VAL A 240 -8.17 15.14 -1.19
N ILE A 241 -7.45 14.72 -0.14
CA ILE A 241 -7.60 15.30 1.20
C ILE A 241 -6.70 16.51 1.42
N THR A 242 -5.58 16.63 0.70
CA THR A 242 -4.60 17.72 0.93
C THR A 242 -4.64 18.82 -0.12
N GLY A 243 -5.14 18.53 -1.32
CA GLY A 243 -5.05 19.40 -2.48
C GLY A 243 -3.64 19.49 -3.09
N VAL A 244 -2.68 18.71 -2.59
CA VAL A 244 -1.31 18.64 -3.15
C VAL A 244 -1.33 17.67 -4.33
N ASP A 245 -1.00 18.17 -5.51
CA ASP A 245 -0.83 17.34 -6.71
C ASP A 245 0.60 16.76 -6.72
N LEU A 246 0.71 15.49 -6.31
CA LEU A 246 1.99 14.85 -6.04
C LEU A 246 2.77 14.65 -7.34
N LEU A 247 2.09 14.29 -8.43
CA LEU A 247 2.73 14.12 -9.73
C LEU A 247 3.30 15.45 -10.26
N LYS A 248 2.57 16.57 -10.11
CA LYS A 248 3.10 17.88 -10.48
C LYS A 248 4.31 18.27 -9.63
N GLU A 249 4.29 18.00 -8.33
CA GLU A 249 5.46 18.24 -7.48
C GLU A 249 6.66 17.38 -7.89
N GLN A 250 6.46 16.12 -8.30
CA GLN A 250 7.56 15.30 -8.84
C GLN A 250 8.20 15.94 -10.07
N LEU A 251 7.39 16.50 -10.98
CA LEU A 251 7.88 17.19 -12.18
C LEU A 251 8.60 18.50 -11.82
N ASN A 252 8.04 19.29 -10.91
CA ASN A 252 8.65 20.53 -10.41
C ASN A 252 10.04 20.26 -9.79
N ILE A 253 10.11 19.29 -8.87
CA ILE A 253 11.36 18.89 -8.22
C ILE A 253 12.39 18.41 -9.26
N ALA A 254 11.99 17.52 -10.17
CA ALA A 254 12.90 17.00 -11.20
C ALA A 254 13.39 18.07 -12.18
N SER A 255 12.65 19.18 -12.32
CA SER A 255 13.09 20.35 -13.08
C SER A 255 14.04 21.29 -12.31
N GLY A 256 14.40 20.94 -11.06
CA GLY A 256 15.26 21.73 -10.17
C GLY A 256 14.52 22.80 -9.36
N GLY A 257 13.18 22.76 -9.34
CA GLY A 257 12.35 23.65 -8.54
C GLY A 257 12.44 23.36 -7.04
N GLU A 258 12.15 24.37 -6.22
CA GLU A 258 11.89 24.20 -4.79
C GLU A 258 10.47 23.64 -4.57
N LEU A 259 10.25 22.94 -3.45
CA LEU A 259 8.91 22.48 -3.06
C LEU A 259 7.91 23.65 -3.03
N SER A 260 6.73 23.44 -3.61
CA SER A 260 5.67 24.47 -3.63
C SER A 260 5.01 24.70 -2.26
N TYR A 261 5.33 23.87 -1.27
CA TYR A 261 4.64 23.80 0.02
C TYR A 261 5.66 23.69 1.17
N THR A 262 5.37 24.34 2.29
CA THR A 262 6.03 24.05 3.57
C THR A 262 5.23 23.02 4.37
N GLN A 263 5.79 22.53 5.49
CA GLN A 263 5.08 21.56 6.32
C GLN A 263 3.77 22.15 6.91
N GLU A 264 3.76 23.45 7.20
CA GLU A 264 2.63 24.19 7.75
C GLU A 264 1.47 24.37 6.75
N ASP A 265 1.77 24.30 5.45
CA ASP A 265 0.77 24.35 4.38
C ASP A 265 -0.02 23.04 4.26
N ILE A 266 0.57 21.92 4.72
CA ILE A 266 -0.02 20.58 4.59
C ILE A 266 -1.18 20.41 5.59
N LYS A 267 -2.40 20.61 5.08
CA LYS A 267 -3.65 20.42 5.82
C LYS A 267 -4.45 19.29 5.18
N GLY A 268 -5.11 18.49 6.01
CA GLY A 268 -6.05 17.46 5.54
C GLY A 268 -7.49 17.93 5.76
N ASP A 269 -8.33 17.79 4.75
CA ASP A 269 -9.78 18.00 4.85
C ASP A 269 -10.54 16.72 4.49
N GLY A 270 -11.43 16.30 5.38
CA GLY A 270 -12.25 15.11 5.23
C GLY A 270 -11.50 13.79 5.36
N HIS A 271 -12.00 12.78 4.65
CA HIS A 271 -11.52 11.40 4.66
C HIS A 271 -11.63 10.84 3.25
N ALA A 272 -10.61 10.11 2.81
CA ALA A 272 -10.60 9.46 1.52
C ALA A 272 -10.34 7.95 1.64
N ILE A 273 -10.98 7.19 0.76
CA ILE A 273 -10.86 5.73 0.65
C ILE A 273 -10.66 5.38 -0.81
N GLU A 274 -9.68 4.52 -1.09
CA GLU A 274 -9.43 3.92 -2.39
C GLU A 274 -9.85 2.45 -2.39
N CYS A 275 -10.41 2.00 -3.52
CA CYS A 275 -10.59 0.59 -3.81
C CYS A 275 -9.91 0.27 -5.14
N ARG A 276 -8.97 -0.66 -5.15
CA ARG A 276 -8.34 -1.16 -6.38
C ARG A 276 -9.31 -2.08 -7.11
N ILE A 277 -9.84 -1.63 -8.24
CA ILE A 277 -10.78 -2.42 -9.04
C ILE A 277 -9.98 -3.29 -10.00
N ASN A 278 -9.98 -4.60 -9.77
CA ASN A 278 -9.18 -5.55 -10.52
C ASN A 278 -10.06 -6.56 -11.26
N ALA A 279 -9.56 -7.05 -12.39
CA ALA A 279 -10.07 -8.22 -13.10
C ALA A 279 -9.65 -9.50 -12.37
N GLU A 280 -10.25 -9.74 -11.22
CA GLU A 280 -10.01 -10.91 -10.38
C GLU A 280 -11.34 -11.54 -9.97
N ASP A 281 -11.33 -12.83 -9.64
CA ASP A 281 -12.50 -13.54 -9.10
C ASP A 281 -12.31 -13.82 -7.59
N PRO A 282 -12.84 -12.98 -6.68
CA PRO A 282 -12.73 -13.21 -5.23
C PRO A 282 -13.25 -14.58 -4.79
N LEU A 283 -14.26 -15.14 -5.49
CA LEU A 283 -14.84 -16.45 -5.16
C LEU A 283 -13.90 -17.60 -5.48
N ASN A 284 -12.97 -17.38 -6.40
CA ASN A 284 -11.93 -18.33 -6.78
C ASN A 284 -10.55 -17.87 -6.27
N ASN A 285 -10.51 -17.47 -4.99
CA ASN A 285 -9.30 -16.97 -4.32
C ASN A 285 -8.59 -15.91 -5.18
N PHE A 286 -9.34 -14.92 -5.67
CA PHE A 286 -8.88 -13.83 -6.55
C PHE A 286 -7.85 -14.28 -7.58
N THR A 287 -8.22 -15.33 -8.31
CA THR A 287 -7.53 -15.71 -9.53
C THR A 287 -7.74 -14.59 -10.57
N PRO A 288 -6.69 -14.14 -11.27
CA PRO A 288 -6.84 -13.20 -12.37
C PRO A 288 -7.86 -13.68 -13.41
N ALA A 289 -8.69 -12.77 -13.89
CA ALA A 289 -9.77 -13.01 -14.83
C ALA A 289 -9.63 -12.09 -16.07
N PRO A 290 -8.52 -12.20 -16.82
CA PRO A 290 -8.32 -11.42 -18.04
C PRO A 290 -9.42 -11.72 -19.06
N GLY A 291 -9.74 -10.75 -19.90
CA GLY A 291 -10.80 -10.88 -20.88
C GLY A 291 -11.27 -9.55 -21.45
N LYS A 292 -12.26 -9.62 -22.34
CA LYS A 292 -12.79 -8.44 -23.01
C LYS A 292 -13.87 -7.77 -22.17
N ILE A 293 -13.70 -6.49 -21.91
CA ILE A 293 -14.73 -5.64 -21.30
C ILE A 293 -15.82 -5.39 -22.33
N VAL A 294 -17.04 -5.85 -22.05
CA VAL A 294 -18.21 -5.71 -22.93
C VAL A 294 -18.96 -4.40 -22.63
N ARG A 295 -19.04 -4.03 -21.36
CA ARG A 295 -19.66 -2.78 -20.89
C ARG A 295 -18.78 -2.18 -19.82
N TYR A 296 -18.58 -0.87 -19.91
CA TYR A 296 -17.82 -0.08 -18.96
C TYR A 296 -18.53 1.25 -18.73
N ALA A 297 -18.99 1.50 -17.50
CA ALA A 297 -19.50 2.79 -17.08
C ALA A 297 -19.02 3.07 -15.65
N GLU A 298 -18.17 4.08 -15.54
CA GLU A 298 -17.60 4.54 -14.28
C GLU A 298 -18.66 5.27 -13.43
N PRO A 299 -18.59 5.16 -12.09
CA PRO A 299 -19.40 6.00 -11.22
C PRO A 299 -18.90 7.45 -11.29
N GLY A 300 -19.81 8.41 -11.15
CA GLY A 300 -19.49 9.83 -11.07
C GLY A 300 -20.09 10.52 -9.85
N GLY A 301 -20.08 11.85 -9.87
CA GLY A 301 -20.72 12.71 -8.86
C GLY A 301 -19.73 13.32 -7.86
N PRO A 302 -20.21 14.19 -6.95
CA PRO A 302 -19.35 14.87 -5.98
C PRO A 302 -18.59 13.91 -5.07
N GLY A 303 -17.28 14.14 -4.94
CA GLY A 303 -16.39 13.33 -4.09
C GLY A 303 -16.02 11.96 -4.68
N VAL A 304 -16.17 11.78 -6.00
CA VAL A 304 -15.84 10.54 -6.72
C VAL A 304 -14.78 10.86 -7.77
N ARG A 305 -13.65 10.17 -7.69
CA ARG A 305 -12.56 10.18 -8.67
C ARG A 305 -12.31 8.75 -9.14
N VAL A 306 -12.09 8.58 -10.44
CA VAL A 306 -11.73 7.30 -11.03
C VAL A 306 -10.51 7.53 -11.90
N ASP A 307 -9.44 6.81 -11.59
CA ASP A 307 -8.22 6.80 -12.38
C ASP A 307 -8.18 5.45 -13.10
N SER A 308 -8.40 5.46 -14.42
CA SER A 308 -8.53 4.24 -15.23
C SER A 308 -7.68 4.30 -16.50
N GLY A 309 -7.23 3.13 -16.96
CA GLY A 309 -6.50 2.95 -18.22
C GLY A 309 -7.25 2.12 -19.25
N VAL A 310 -8.52 1.80 -18.99
CA VAL A 310 -9.34 0.89 -19.81
C VAL A 310 -10.53 1.61 -20.43
N TYR A 311 -11.19 0.97 -21.39
CA TYR A 311 -12.40 1.48 -22.03
C TYR A 311 -13.29 0.32 -22.48
N GLN A 312 -14.54 0.63 -22.85
CA GLN A 312 -15.45 -0.38 -23.37
C GLN A 312 -14.87 -1.05 -24.62
N GLY A 313 -14.77 -2.37 -24.62
CA GLY A 313 -14.15 -3.16 -25.69
C GLY A 313 -12.67 -3.48 -25.47
N PHE A 314 -12.02 -2.88 -24.47
CA PHE A 314 -10.65 -3.18 -24.08
C PHE A 314 -10.53 -4.65 -23.63
N THR A 315 -9.44 -5.32 -24.04
CA THR A 315 -9.12 -6.67 -23.59
C THR A 315 -8.03 -6.59 -22.55
N ILE A 316 -8.36 -6.97 -21.32
CA ILE A 316 -7.38 -7.05 -20.24
C ILE A 316 -6.41 -8.19 -20.56
N PRO A 317 -5.12 -7.88 -20.78
CA PRO A 317 -4.11 -8.88 -21.08
C PRO A 317 -3.79 -9.74 -19.87
N SER A 318 -3.34 -10.97 -20.08
CA SER A 318 -2.87 -11.86 -19.01
C SER A 318 -1.41 -11.58 -18.58
N ALA A 319 -0.70 -10.73 -19.32
CA ALA A 319 0.74 -10.50 -19.13
C ALA A 319 1.06 -9.41 -18.09
N TYR A 320 0.06 -8.67 -17.61
CA TYR A 320 0.22 -7.53 -16.70
C TYR A 320 -0.67 -7.69 -15.47
N ASP A 321 -0.54 -6.74 -14.54
CA ASP A 321 -1.43 -6.64 -13.39
C ASP A 321 -2.91 -6.55 -13.85
N PRO A 322 -3.84 -7.26 -13.17
CA PRO A 322 -5.26 -7.25 -13.55
C PRO A 322 -6.00 -5.95 -13.22
N MET A 323 -5.33 -4.90 -12.72
CA MET A 323 -5.95 -3.63 -12.38
C MET A 323 -6.70 -3.00 -13.57
N ILE A 324 -7.93 -2.57 -13.29
CA ILE A 324 -8.85 -1.92 -14.22
C ILE A 324 -8.84 -0.41 -13.96
N SER A 325 -9.00 -0.04 -12.69
CA SER A 325 -9.03 1.35 -12.24
C SER A 325 -8.82 1.45 -10.73
N GLU A 326 -8.43 2.62 -10.28
CA GLU A 326 -8.50 3.05 -8.89
C GLU A 326 -9.83 3.79 -8.69
N LEU A 327 -10.65 3.37 -7.72
CA LEU A 327 -11.87 4.07 -7.35
C LEU A 327 -11.62 4.84 -6.06
N ILE A 328 -11.60 6.17 -6.14
CA ILE A 328 -11.24 7.05 -5.04
C ILE A 328 -12.44 7.86 -4.60
N ILE A 329 -12.71 7.83 -3.30
CA ILE A 329 -13.86 8.49 -2.71
C ILE A 329 -13.38 9.40 -1.61
N TRP A 330 -13.77 10.67 -1.70
CA TRP A 330 -13.64 11.65 -0.62
C TRP A 330 -14.98 11.86 0.08
N GLY A 331 -14.98 12.12 1.37
CA GLY A 331 -16.12 12.65 2.12
C GLY A 331 -15.69 13.47 3.32
N ARG A 332 -16.61 14.29 3.86
CA ARG A 332 -16.31 15.17 5.01
C ARG A 332 -15.89 14.42 6.27
N ASN A 333 -16.23 13.14 6.36
CA ASN A 333 -15.77 12.21 7.39
C ASN A 333 -15.79 10.78 6.83
N ARG A 334 -15.19 9.86 7.57
CA ARG A 334 -15.07 8.45 7.19
C ARG A 334 -16.41 7.78 6.88
N ASN A 335 -17.45 8.03 7.66
CA ASN A 335 -18.77 7.44 7.42
C ASN A 335 -19.36 7.91 6.09
N GLU A 336 -19.23 9.20 5.77
CA GLU A 336 -19.67 9.75 4.49
C GLU A 336 -18.88 9.13 3.32
N ALA A 337 -17.56 8.98 3.46
CA ALA A 337 -16.72 8.33 2.46
C ALA A 337 -17.16 6.86 2.23
N ILE A 338 -17.41 6.10 3.30
CA ILE A 338 -17.92 4.71 3.20
C ILE A 338 -19.28 4.65 2.50
N VAL A 339 -20.23 5.51 2.88
CA VAL A 339 -21.57 5.52 2.24
C VAL A 339 -21.47 5.89 0.77
N ARG A 340 -20.64 6.88 0.43
CA ARG A 340 -20.40 7.29 -0.96
C ARG A 340 -19.70 6.20 -1.77
N MET A 341 -18.76 5.46 -1.17
CA MET A 341 -18.10 4.30 -1.77
C MET A 341 -19.07 3.17 -2.06
N LYS A 342 -19.98 2.83 -1.13
CA LYS A 342 -21.04 1.84 -1.38
C LYS A 342 -21.87 2.18 -2.61
N ARG A 343 -22.28 3.45 -2.74
CA ARG A 343 -23.01 3.93 -3.92
C ARG A 343 -22.16 3.88 -5.19
N ALA A 344 -20.89 4.27 -5.11
CA ALA A 344 -19.98 4.24 -6.26
C ALA A 344 -19.76 2.81 -6.80
N LEU A 345 -19.49 1.86 -5.91
CA LEU A 345 -19.33 0.44 -6.26
C LEU A 345 -20.61 -0.13 -6.88
N TRP A 346 -21.78 0.20 -6.32
CA TRP A 346 -23.07 -0.25 -6.84
C TRP A 346 -23.36 0.30 -8.25
N GLU A 347 -22.99 1.56 -8.51
CA GLU A 347 -23.13 2.19 -9.83
C GLU A 347 -22.09 1.74 -10.85
N TYR A 348 -20.94 1.18 -10.41
CA TYR A 348 -19.84 0.82 -11.31
C TYR A 348 -20.22 -0.39 -12.18
N GLN A 349 -20.45 -0.15 -13.47
CA GLN A 349 -20.86 -1.19 -14.41
C GLN A 349 -19.68 -1.70 -15.23
N ILE A 350 -19.19 -2.87 -14.86
CA ILE A 350 -18.16 -3.61 -15.61
C ILE A 350 -18.72 -4.98 -15.94
N SER A 351 -18.74 -5.34 -17.23
CA SER A 351 -19.23 -6.65 -17.69
C SER A 351 -18.33 -7.25 -18.76
N GLY A 352 -18.44 -8.56 -18.96
CA GLY A 352 -17.59 -9.34 -19.87
C GLY A 352 -16.41 -10.02 -19.17
N ILE A 353 -16.07 -9.56 -17.96
CA ILE A 353 -15.05 -10.11 -17.07
C ILE A 353 -15.58 -10.19 -15.65
N ARG A 354 -14.89 -10.96 -14.80
CA ARG A 354 -15.11 -10.93 -13.35
C ARG A 354 -14.26 -9.83 -12.73
N THR A 355 -14.78 -9.24 -11.66
CA THR A 355 -14.08 -8.18 -10.92
C THR A 355 -14.14 -8.44 -9.42
N ASN A 356 -13.24 -7.79 -8.68
CA ASN A 356 -13.22 -7.80 -7.23
C ASN A 356 -14.22 -6.82 -6.57
N ILE A 357 -15.11 -6.16 -7.32
CA ILE A 357 -16.15 -5.26 -6.78
C ILE A 357 -16.97 -5.90 -5.65
N PRO A 358 -17.44 -7.17 -5.76
CA PRO A 358 -18.20 -7.80 -4.68
C PRO A 358 -17.42 -7.92 -3.36
N PHE A 359 -16.08 -8.03 -3.43
CA PHE A 359 -15.23 -7.99 -2.24
C PHE A 359 -15.30 -6.61 -1.57
N HIS A 360 -15.12 -5.54 -2.35
CA HIS A 360 -15.18 -4.17 -1.83
C HIS A 360 -16.56 -3.84 -1.23
N GLU A 361 -17.65 -4.26 -1.89
CA GLU A 361 -19.01 -4.07 -1.37
C GLU A 361 -19.21 -4.76 -0.01
N VAL A 362 -18.68 -5.98 0.17
CA VAL A 362 -18.73 -6.68 1.45
C VAL A 362 -17.91 -5.95 2.51
N VAL A 363 -16.67 -5.55 2.20
CA VAL A 363 -15.81 -4.84 3.17
C VAL A 363 -16.44 -3.53 3.62
N MET A 364 -17.01 -2.74 2.70
CA MET A 364 -17.67 -1.47 3.04
C MET A 364 -18.89 -1.67 3.95
N ASN A 365 -19.52 -2.85 3.94
CA ASN A 365 -20.64 -3.21 4.82
C ASN A 365 -20.23 -3.94 6.10
N HIS A 366 -18.97 -4.34 6.23
CA HIS A 366 -18.50 -5.12 7.37
C HIS A 366 -18.29 -4.24 8.61
N GLU A 367 -18.87 -4.64 9.75
CA GLU A 367 -18.90 -3.84 10.98
C GLU A 367 -17.50 -3.42 11.46
N LYS A 368 -16.53 -4.34 11.40
CA LYS A 368 -15.15 -4.07 11.82
C LYS A 368 -14.46 -3.04 10.93
N PHE A 369 -14.73 -3.05 9.62
CA PHE A 369 -14.20 -2.04 8.72
C PHE A 369 -14.85 -0.68 9.01
N ILE A 370 -16.18 -0.62 9.18
CA ILE A 370 -16.92 0.61 9.51
C ILE A 370 -16.43 1.24 10.83
N LYS A 371 -16.10 0.42 11.83
CA LYS A 371 -15.56 0.88 13.12
C LYS A 371 -14.08 1.24 13.10
N GLY A 372 -13.35 0.93 12.02
CA GLY A 372 -11.90 1.11 11.98
C GLY A 372 -11.13 0.04 12.76
N ASP A 373 -11.76 -1.08 13.13
CA ASP A 373 -11.21 -2.15 13.97
C ASP A 373 -10.70 -3.33 13.11
N TYR A 374 -9.61 -3.09 12.38
CA TYR A 374 -9.02 -4.07 11.48
C TYR A 374 -7.50 -3.99 11.48
N THR A 375 -6.85 -5.03 10.97
CA THR A 375 -5.40 -5.20 10.96
C THR A 375 -4.99 -5.76 9.59
N THR A 376 -3.70 -6.00 9.35
CA THR A 376 -3.25 -6.72 8.14
C THR A 376 -3.80 -8.15 8.04
N HIS A 377 -4.38 -8.67 9.12
CA HIS A 377 -5.06 -9.96 9.16
C HIS A 377 -6.56 -9.88 8.89
N PHE A 378 -7.12 -8.71 8.53
CA PHE A 378 -8.56 -8.50 8.38
C PHE A 378 -9.29 -9.57 7.55
N ILE A 379 -8.79 -9.84 6.34
CA ILE A 379 -9.41 -10.80 5.40
C ILE A 379 -9.49 -12.22 6.00
N PRO A 380 -8.38 -12.83 6.48
CA PRO A 380 -8.44 -14.15 7.11
C PRO A 380 -9.13 -14.15 8.48
N GLN A 381 -8.92 -13.12 9.33
CA GLN A 381 -9.45 -13.07 10.69
C GLN A 381 -10.98 -13.05 10.72
N TYR A 382 -11.61 -12.33 9.78
CA TYR A 382 -13.06 -12.20 9.71
C TYR A 382 -13.70 -13.03 8.59
N ASN A 383 -12.95 -13.96 7.99
CA ASN A 383 -13.44 -14.84 6.92
C ASN A 383 -14.16 -14.09 5.78
N ILE A 384 -13.63 -12.93 5.39
CA ILE A 384 -14.28 -12.02 4.43
C ILE A 384 -14.65 -12.73 3.12
N LEU A 385 -13.84 -13.69 2.66
CA LEU A 385 -14.13 -14.44 1.44
C LEU A 385 -15.38 -15.32 1.52
N GLU A 386 -15.71 -15.83 2.71
CA GLU A 386 -16.97 -16.55 2.92
C GLU A 386 -18.17 -15.59 2.87
N GLU A 387 -18.02 -14.37 3.37
CA GLU A 387 -19.06 -13.34 3.22
C GLU A 387 -19.26 -12.94 1.76
N VAL A 388 -18.18 -12.80 0.98
CA VAL A 388 -18.28 -12.55 -0.46
C VAL A 388 -19.02 -13.66 -1.20
N LYS A 389 -18.80 -14.92 -0.83
CA LYS A 389 -19.57 -16.07 -1.38
C LYS A 389 -21.06 -15.93 -1.09
N LYS A 390 -21.43 -15.67 0.16
CA LYS A 390 -22.84 -15.48 0.56
C LYS A 390 -23.49 -14.31 -0.18
N TYR A 391 -22.80 -13.18 -0.24
CA TYR A 391 -23.25 -11.98 -0.93
C TYR A 391 -23.47 -12.22 -2.43
N ALA A 392 -22.53 -12.91 -3.10
CA ALA A 392 -22.67 -13.26 -4.51
C ALA A 392 -23.85 -14.22 -4.77
N GLU A 393 -24.12 -15.16 -3.87
CA GLU A 393 -25.30 -16.03 -3.95
C GLU A 393 -26.61 -15.26 -3.79
N GLU A 394 -26.67 -14.29 -2.88
CA GLU A 394 -27.84 -13.44 -2.67
C GLU A 394 -28.16 -12.57 -3.89
N ILE A 395 -27.14 -11.96 -4.50
CA ILE A 395 -27.31 -11.20 -5.76
C ILE A 395 -27.84 -12.09 -6.89
N ARG A 396 -27.34 -13.34 -6.99
CA ARG A 396 -27.82 -14.29 -8.01
C ARG A 396 -29.28 -14.67 -7.78
N LYS A 397 -29.70 -14.88 -6.53
CA LYS A 397 -31.09 -15.23 -6.16
C LYS A 397 -32.06 -14.08 -6.41
N THR A 398 -31.63 -12.84 -6.22
CA THR A 398 -32.45 -11.62 -6.39
C THR A 398 -32.50 -11.08 -7.82
N GLY A 399 -31.96 -11.84 -8.79
CA GLY A 399 -31.60 -11.40 -10.14
C GLY A 399 -32.54 -10.43 -10.89
N SER A 400 -31.90 -9.53 -11.64
CA SER A 400 -32.46 -8.66 -12.69
C SER A 400 -33.37 -7.48 -12.25
N LYS A 401 -34.25 -7.63 -11.24
CA LYS A 401 -35.10 -6.49 -10.80
C LYS A 401 -34.33 -5.44 -10.00
N ALA A 402 -33.27 -5.82 -9.29
CA ALA A 402 -32.57 -4.95 -8.35
C ALA A 402 -31.79 -3.79 -9.00
N LYS A 403 -31.11 -3.98 -10.15
CA LYS A 403 -30.39 -2.88 -10.80
C LYS A 403 -31.32 -1.82 -11.42
N ILE A 404 -32.55 -2.20 -11.80
CA ILE A 404 -33.57 -1.27 -12.31
C ILE A 404 -34.30 -0.55 -11.16
N VAL A 405 -34.56 -1.25 -10.05
CA VAL A 405 -35.27 -0.68 -8.89
C VAL A 405 -34.34 0.15 -7.98
N ALA A 406 -33.08 -0.24 -7.79
CA ALA A 406 -32.16 0.48 -6.88
C ALA A 406 -31.64 1.82 -7.41
N ALA A 407 -31.70 2.07 -8.73
CA ALA A 407 -31.47 3.41 -9.29
C ALA A 407 -32.51 4.42 -8.79
N THR A 408 -33.74 3.96 -8.56
CA THR A 408 -34.83 4.74 -7.94
C THR A 408 -34.67 4.86 -6.41
N THR A 409 -34.13 3.84 -5.73
CA THR A 409 -34.03 3.81 -4.25
C THR A 409 -32.83 4.60 -3.71
N ALA A 410 -31.71 4.70 -4.45
CA ALA A 410 -30.57 5.54 -4.06
C ALA A 410 -30.95 7.03 -3.96
N ILE A 411 -31.85 7.50 -4.82
CA ILE A 411 -32.47 8.84 -4.73
C ILE A 411 -33.34 8.94 -3.47
N GLY A 412 -34.12 7.89 -3.15
CA GLY A 412 -34.96 7.85 -1.95
C GLY A 412 -34.17 7.85 -0.63
N ALA A 413 -33.05 7.14 -0.56
CA ALA A 413 -32.20 7.08 0.63
C ALA A 413 -31.47 8.41 0.89
N PHE A 414 -31.01 9.08 -0.17
CA PHE A 414 -30.43 10.43 -0.08
C PHE A 414 -31.46 11.49 0.33
N MET A 415 -32.70 11.39 -0.17
CA MET A 415 -33.79 12.28 0.27
C MET A 415 -34.21 12.05 1.73
N TYR A 416 -34.18 10.80 2.20
CA TYR A 416 -34.55 10.46 3.58
C TYR A 416 -33.48 10.89 4.61
N SER A 417 -32.20 10.87 4.25
CA SER A 417 -31.11 11.34 5.12
C SER A 417 -31.03 12.86 5.25
N MET A 418 -31.74 13.64 4.41
CA MET A 418 -31.85 15.11 4.54
C MET A 418 -33.06 15.56 5.37
N GLN A 419 -33.87 14.63 5.89
CA GLN A 419 -35.06 14.93 6.69
C GLN A 419 -34.92 14.59 8.19
N LYS A 420 -33.71 14.31 8.68
CA LYS A 420 -33.44 14.12 10.12
C LYS A 420 -32.31 15.00 10.62
#